data_AF-A0AA41B181-F1
#
_entry.id   AF-A0AA41B181-F1
#
_cell.length_a   1.000
_cell.length_b   1.000
_cell.length_c   1.000
_cell.angle_alpha   90.00
_cell.angle_beta   90.00
_cell.angle_gamma   90.00
#
_symmetry.space_group_name_H-M   'P 1'
#
loop_
_entity.id
_entity.type
_entity.pdbx_description
1 polymer ?
#
loop_
_entity_poly.entity_id
_entity_poly.type
_entity_poly.pdbx_seq_one_letter_code
_entity_poly.pdbx_strand_id
1 'polypeptide(L)'
;MFHGSIPTPLRSIIYEHAGTWPGEDIYVGCSGNFTIERVLYSRFGNERRVHGNDIQGCSCALGWWLSDQDLDYRLKFEYLEQVPWLEPYTEDRTDLLATIMLDTRFLGYVGKHGDYHRRVMVATELQWERMHSKTVAKLQGVETRLGSFFAGDVRDYLRDVVPADAPVVMFPPFYAKDYQSQFASIDAAFDWPVPDFREQTEEGSRDVSSGSS
;
A
#
# COMPACT_ATOMS: atom_id res chain seq x y z
N MET A 1 -10.35 4.92 -6.45
CA MET A 1 -9.18 4.56 -7.28
C MET A 1 -7.97 4.90 -6.43
N PHE A 2 -7.03 3.97 -6.23
CA PHE A 2 -5.88 4.20 -5.37
C PHE A 2 -4.99 5.28 -6.02
N HIS A 3 -4.82 6.42 -5.34
CA HIS A 3 -3.92 7.49 -5.78
C HIS A 3 -2.51 7.14 -5.30
N GLY A 4 -1.60 6.87 -6.25
CA GLY A 4 -0.25 6.40 -5.94
C GLY A 4 0.46 5.73 -7.11
N SER A 5 -0.04 5.92 -8.34
CA SER A 5 0.59 5.41 -9.55
C SER A 5 1.39 6.52 -10.21
N ILE A 6 2.67 6.28 -10.46
CA ILE A 6 3.51 7.28 -11.14
C ILE A 6 3.16 7.38 -12.65
N PRO A 7 3.30 8.55 -13.30
CA PRO A 7 3.03 8.72 -14.73
C PRO A 7 3.91 7.84 -15.62
N THR A 8 3.41 7.41 -16.78
CA THR A 8 4.16 6.56 -17.74
C THR A 8 5.54 7.09 -18.14
N PRO A 9 5.72 8.40 -18.40
CA PRO A 9 7.05 8.93 -18.70
C PRO A 9 8.05 8.69 -17.55
N LEU A 10 7.62 8.88 -16.30
CA LEU A 10 8.48 8.66 -15.15
C LEU A 10 8.83 7.18 -14.97
N ARG A 11 7.88 6.26 -15.24
CA ARG A 11 8.16 4.81 -15.28
C ARG A 11 9.26 4.48 -16.29
N SER A 12 9.22 5.12 -17.46
CA SER A 12 10.20 4.89 -18.53
C SER A 12 11.58 5.39 -18.14
N ILE A 13 11.66 6.57 -17.51
CA ILE A 13 12.91 7.12 -16.96
C ILE A 13 13.49 6.17 -15.91
N ILE A 14 12.69 5.73 -14.93
CA ILE A 14 13.13 4.78 -13.91
C ILE A 14 13.62 3.48 -14.55
N TYR A 15 12.84 2.93 -15.49
CA TYR A 15 13.22 1.71 -16.20
C TYR A 15 14.59 1.87 -16.87
N GLU A 16 14.81 2.92 -17.67
CA GLU A 16 16.08 3.10 -18.40
C GLU A 16 17.27 3.30 -17.45
N HIS A 17 17.13 4.20 -16.46
CA HIS A 17 18.23 4.57 -15.58
C HIS A 17 18.57 3.53 -14.52
N ALA A 18 17.61 2.67 -14.13
CA ALA A 18 17.87 1.68 -13.08
C ALA A 18 18.99 0.70 -13.45
N GLY A 19 19.24 0.48 -14.75
CA GLY A 19 20.33 -0.38 -15.22
C GLY A 19 21.74 0.14 -14.89
N THR A 20 21.88 1.41 -14.56
CA THR A 20 23.17 2.02 -14.18
C THR A 20 23.30 2.22 -12.68
N TRP A 21 22.29 1.85 -11.89
CA TRP A 21 22.33 2.01 -10.44
C TRP A 21 23.25 0.96 -9.80
N PRO A 22 24.11 1.36 -8.86
CA PRO A 22 25.04 0.44 -8.19
C PRO A 22 24.31 -0.55 -7.29
N GLY A 23 25.05 -1.55 -6.78
CA GLY A 23 24.56 -2.51 -5.80
C GLY A 23 23.65 -3.61 -6.37
N GLU A 24 23.29 -4.55 -5.51
CA GLU A 24 22.37 -5.65 -5.83
C GLU A 24 20.93 -5.29 -5.46
N ASP A 25 20.74 -4.63 -4.32
CA ASP A 25 19.43 -4.28 -3.78
C ASP A 25 19.03 -2.84 -4.20
N ILE A 26 17.73 -2.57 -4.28
CA ILE A 26 17.15 -1.25 -4.59
C ILE A 26 16.09 -0.91 -3.55
N TYR A 27 16.12 0.31 -3.03
CA TYR A 27 15.21 0.76 -1.98
C TYR A 27 14.23 1.79 -2.52
N VAL A 28 12.94 1.53 -2.32
CA VAL A 28 11.84 2.37 -2.77
C VAL A 28 11.15 3.02 -1.58
N GLY A 29 11.08 4.35 -1.59
CA GLY A 29 10.30 5.13 -0.62
C GLY A 29 8.95 5.55 -1.18
N CYS A 30 7.95 5.64 -0.31
CA CYS A 30 6.58 6.04 -0.67
C CYS A 30 5.96 5.19 -1.79
N SER A 31 5.97 3.87 -1.62
CA SER A 31 5.60 2.86 -2.61
C SER A 31 4.20 3.04 -3.22
N GLY A 32 3.21 3.49 -2.44
CA GLY A 32 1.83 3.66 -2.88
C GLY A 32 1.26 2.37 -3.47
N ASN A 33 0.97 2.38 -4.78
CA ASN A 33 0.46 1.20 -5.49
C ASN A 33 1.58 0.31 -6.08
N PHE A 34 2.80 0.41 -5.53
CA PHE A 34 3.97 -0.38 -5.90
C PHE A 34 4.34 -0.29 -7.39
N THR A 35 4.14 0.89 -7.99
CA THR A 35 4.35 1.05 -9.44
C THR A 35 5.84 1.05 -9.79
N ILE A 36 6.69 1.60 -8.93
CA ILE A 36 8.14 1.64 -9.14
C ILE A 36 8.70 0.23 -9.06
N GLU A 37 8.28 -0.54 -8.06
CA GLU A 37 8.68 -1.91 -7.79
C GLU A 37 8.32 -2.83 -8.96
N ARG A 38 7.11 -2.67 -9.52
CA ARG A 38 6.70 -3.41 -10.73
C ARG A 38 7.52 -3.05 -11.96
N VAL A 39 7.94 -1.79 -12.09
CA VAL A 39 8.85 -1.35 -13.18
C VAL A 39 10.23 -1.98 -13.01
N LEU A 40 10.77 -1.96 -11.79
CA LEU A 40 12.06 -2.58 -11.46
C LEU A 40 12.02 -4.10 -11.69
N TYR A 41 10.95 -4.77 -11.25
CA TYR A 41 10.71 -6.19 -11.53
C TYR A 41 10.63 -6.48 -13.03
N SER A 42 9.95 -5.63 -13.81
CA SER A 42 9.88 -5.81 -15.27
C SER A 42 11.24 -5.70 -15.94
N ARG A 43 12.20 -5.01 -15.32
CA ARG A 43 13.57 -4.85 -15.83
C ARG A 43 14.50 -5.98 -15.40
N PHE A 44 14.47 -6.33 -14.11
CA PHE A 44 15.47 -7.21 -13.50
C PHE A 44 14.93 -8.58 -13.09
N GLY A 45 13.61 -8.80 -13.19
CA GLY A 45 12.96 -9.95 -12.57
C GLY A 45 13.33 -10.06 -11.09
N ASN A 46 13.92 -11.20 -10.72
CA ASN A 46 14.41 -11.49 -9.37
C ASN A 46 15.93 -11.30 -9.20
N GLU A 47 16.64 -10.77 -10.21
CA GLU A 47 18.10 -10.60 -10.16
C GLU A 47 18.53 -9.54 -9.13
N ARG A 48 17.65 -8.56 -8.87
CA ARG A 48 17.86 -7.49 -7.88
C ARG A 48 16.71 -7.47 -6.90
N ARG A 49 17.01 -7.49 -5.59
CA ARG A 49 15.94 -7.41 -4.58
C ARG A 49 15.47 -5.98 -4.45
N VAL A 50 14.16 -5.80 -4.36
CA VAL A 50 13.53 -4.49 -4.19
C VAL A 50 12.93 -4.43 -2.79
N HIS A 51 13.24 -3.37 -2.05
CA HIS A 51 12.76 -3.14 -0.69
C HIS A 51 11.83 -1.93 -0.70
N GLY A 52 10.61 -2.08 -0.18
CA GLY A 52 9.58 -1.04 -0.24
C GLY A 52 9.34 -0.36 1.11
N ASN A 53 8.73 0.83 1.05
CA ASN A 53 8.30 1.56 2.23
C ASN A 53 7.03 2.36 1.95
N ASP A 54 6.08 2.31 2.88
CA ASP A 54 4.95 3.23 2.91
C ASP A 54 4.36 3.35 4.32
N ILE A 55 3.34 4.20 4.46
CA ILE A 55 2.60 4.48 5.69
C ILE A 55 1.11 4.19 5.58
N GLN A 56 0.55 4.07 4.37
CA GLN A 56 -0.91 3.98 4.20
C GLN A 56 -1.39 2.54 4.45
N GLY A 57 -2.50 2.35 5.18
CA GLY A 57 -2.94 1.00 5.56
C GLY A 57 -3.07 0.02 4.39
N CYS A 58 -3.70 0.42 3.28
CA CYS A 58 -3.82 -0.46 2.12
C CYS A 58 -2.47 -0.76 1.44
N SER A 59 -1.54 0.20 1.36
CA SER A 59 -0.20 -0.08 0.81
C SER A 59 0.69 -0.83 1.79
N CYS A 60 0.54 -0.65 3.10
CA CYS A 60 1.20 -1.44 4.12
C CYS A 60 0.76 -2.91 4.05
N ALA A 61 -0.56 -3.17 3.97
CA ALA A 61 -1.09 -4.53 3.77
C ALA A 61 -0.50 -5.18 2.50
N LEU A 62 -0.47 -4.44 1.38
CA LEU A 62 0.10 -4.94 0.13
C LEU A 62 1.63 -5.13 0.22
N GLY A 63 2.34 -4.23 0.91
CA GLY A 63 3.78 -4.31 1.12
C GLY A 63 4.19 -5.52 1.95
N TRP A 64 3.49 -5.76 3.07
CA TRP A 64 3.63 -6.98 3.84
C TRP A 64 3.33 -8.21 2.99
N TRP A 65 2.23 -8.19 2.22
CA TRP A 65 1.88 -9.26 1.31
C TRP A 65 2.98 -9.59 0.29
N LEU A 66 3.53 -8.58 -0.39
CA LEU A 66 4.58 -8.72 -1.40
C LEU A 66 5.93 -9.15 -0.83
N SER A 67 6.18 -8.90 0.46
CA SER A 67 7.43 -9.24 1.16
C SER A 67 7.34 -10.49 2.03
N ASP A 68 6.24 -11.26 1.92
CA ASP A 68 5.99 -12.46 2.75
C ASP A 68 6.06 -12.20 4.27
N GLN A 69 5.77 -10.96 4.70
CA GLN A 69 5.58 -10.60 6.11
C GLN A 69 4.12 -10.85 6.55
N ASP A 70 3.91 -10.97 7.86
CA ASP A 70 2.58 -11.16 8.44
C ASP A 70 1.68 -9.95 8.18
N LEU A 71 0.44 -10.19 7.74
CA LEU A 71 -0.58 -9.14 7.62
C LEU A 71 -1.33 -9.04 8.94
N ASP A 72 -0.86 -8.16 9.84
CA ASP A 72 -1.50 -7.94 11.13
C ASP A 72 -2.70 -6.98 11.02
N TYR A 73 -3.75 -7.45 10.36
CA TYR A 73 -5.04 -6.76 10.25
C TYR A 73 -6.12 -7.63 10.86
N ARG A 74 -6.96 -7.03 11.72
CA ARG A 74 -8.12 -7.71 12.32
C ARG A 74 -9.34 -6.84 12.17
N LEU A 75 -10.38 -7.37 11.53
CA LEU A 75 -11.66 -6.67 11.43
C LEU A 75 -12.24 -6.51 12.84
N LYS A 76 -12.59 -5.28 13.22
CA LYS A 76 -13.15 -5.00 14.54
C LYS A 76 -14.53 -5.65 14.69
N PHE A 77 -14.83 -6.10 15.90
CA PHE A 77 -16.05 -6.85 16.19
C PHE A 77 -17.33 -6.06 15.83
N GLU A 78 -17.37 -4.76 16.13
CA GLU A 78 -18.51 -3.90 15.81
C GLU A 78 -18.75 -3.72 14.30
N TYR A 79 -17.72 -3.91 13.47
CA TYR A 79 -17.88 -3.98 12.02
C TYR A 79 -18.37 -5.35 11.59
N LEU A 80 -17.80 -6.42 12.16
CA LEU A 80 -18.21 -7.79 11.85
C LEU A 80 -19.70 -8.03 12.12
N GLU A 81 -20.28 -7.46 13.19
CA GLU A 81 -21.72 -7.53 13.44
C GLU A 81 -22.57 -6.89 12.34
N GLN A 82 -22.06 -5.85 11.68
CA GLN A 82 -22.76 -5.12 10.63
C GLN A 82 -22.54 -5.71 9.22
N VAL A 83 -21.43 -6.42 9.03
CA VAL A 83 -21.06 -7.08 7.77
C VAL A 83 -20.57 -8.52 8.02
N PRO A 84 -21.41 -9.40 8.60
CA PRO A 84 -20.99 -10.75 9.01
C PRO A 84 -20.56 -11.61 7.82
N TRP A 85 -21.02 -11.29 6.61
CA TRP A 85 -20.61 -11.96 5.38
C TRP A 85 -19.13 -11.76 5.01
N LEU A 86 -18.40 -10.85 5.69
CA LEU A 86 -16.96 -10.70 5.51
C LEU A 86 -16.13 -11.72 6.27
N GLU A 87 -16.66 -12.35 7.34
CA GLU A 87 -15.91 -13.25 8.22
C GLU A 87 -15.04 -14.27 7.46
N PRO A 88 -15.58 -15.01 6.47
CA PRO A 88 -14.82 -16.04 5.77
C PRO A 88 -13.64 -15.51 4.94
N TYR A 89 -13.64 -14.20 4.64
CA TYR A 89 -12.66 -13.55 3.77
C TYR A 89 -11.56 -12.83 4.56
N THR A 90 -11.44 -13.10 5.86
CA THR A 90 -10.45 -12.51 6.76
C THR A 90 -9.47 -13.53 7.34
N GLU A 91 -9.65 -14.82 7.07
CA GLU A 91 -8.83 -15.91 7.61
C GLU A 91 -7.55 -16.15 6.80
N ASP A 92 -7.66 -16.26 5.47
CA ASP A 92 -6.50 -16.42 4.58
C ASP A 92 -5.83 -15.07 4.30
N ARG A 93 -4.51 -15.08 4.21
CA ARG A 93 -3.68 -13.88 3.98
C ARG A 93 -4.03 -13.14 2.68
N THR A 94 -4.27 -13.88 1.60
CA THR A 94 -4.60 -13.29 0.29
C THR A 94 -6.06 -12.84 0.27
N ASP A 95 -6.95 -13.59 0.93
CA ASP A 95 -8.34 -13.19 1.06
C ASP A 95 -8.48 -11.91 1.89
N LEU A 96 -7.75 -11.81 3.00
CA LEU A 96 -7.69 -10.62 3.85
C LEU A 96 -7.17 -9.40 3.07
N LEU A 97 -6.09 -9.55 2.29
CA LEU A 97 -5.61 -8.46 1.44
C LEU A 97 -6.67 -8.05 0.40
N ALA A 98 -7.31 -9.02 -0.26
CA ALA A 98 -8.35 -8.73 -1.24
C ALA A 98 -9.52 -7.97 -0.61
N THR A 99 -9.91 -8.34 0.61
CA THR A 99 -10.91 -7.65 1.43
C THR A 99 -10.47 -6.21 1.69
N ILE A 100 -9.30 -5.96 2.28
CA ILE A 100 -8.76 -4.62 2.56
C ILE A 100 -8.72 -3.73 1.29
N MET A 101 -8.34 -4.29 0.14
CA MET A 101 -8.30 -3.55 -1.13
C MET A 101 -9.71 -3.14 -1.63
N LEU A 102 -10.72 -3.98 -1.43
CA LEU A 102 -12.10 -3.72 -1.83
C LEU A 102 -12.84 -2.82 -0.85
N ASP A 103 -12.50 -2.92 0.42
CA ASP A 103 -13.08 -2.24 1.57
C ASP A 103 -13.08 -0.71 1.46
N THR A 104 -12.07 -0.16 0.80
CA THR A 104 -11.99 1.28 0.42
C THR A 104 -13.22 1.80 -0.33
N ARG A 105 -14.11 0.91 -0.82
CA ARG A 105 -15.30 1.26 -1.59
C ARG A 105 -16.59 1.25 -0.81
N PHE A 106 -16.68 0.54 0.32
CA PHE A 106 -17.96 0.36 1.01
C PHE A 106 -17.90 0.51 2.52
N LEU A 107 -16.75 0.30 3.18
CA LEU A 107 -16.65 0.42 4.64
C LEU A 107 -17.03 1.81 5.14
N GLY A 108 -16.76 2.85 4.35
CA GLY A 108 -17.22 4.22 4.62
C GLY A 108 -18.74 4.39 4.62
N TYR A 109 -19.53 3.37 4.25
CA TYR A 109 -21.00 3.36 4.30
C TYR A 109 -21.58 2.47 5.40
N VAL A 110 -20.75 1.68 6.09
CA VAL A 110 -21.18 0.86 7.23
C VAL A 110 -21.73 1.77 8.33
N GLY A 111 -22.85 1.39 8.95
CA GLY A 111 -23.55 2.19 9.96
C GLY A 111 -24.25 3.45 9.44
N LYS A 112 -24.10 3.83 8.17
CA LYS A 112 -24.78 5.02 7.62
C LYS A 112 -26.23 4.74 7.25
N HIS A 113 -27.11 5.67 7.60
CA HIS A 113 -28.54 5.60 7.29
C HIS A 113 -28.90 6.26 5.95
N GLY A 114 -30.02 5.83 5.36
CA GLY A 114 -30.56 6.39 4.11
C GLY A 114 -30.59 5.39 2.95
N ASP A 115 -31.48 5.64 1.99
CA ASP A 115 -31.78 4.71 0.90
C ASP A 115 -30.59 4.42 -0.01
N TYR A 116 -29.76 5.43 -0.26
CA TYR A 116 -28.56 5.30 -1.07
C TYR A 116 -27.54 4.35 -0.42
N HIS A 117 -27.15 4.61 0.84
CA HIS A 117 -26.15 3.80 1.55
C HIS A 117 -26.59 2.34 1.68
N ARG A 118 -27.85 2.12 2.04
CA ARG A 118 -28.45 0.78 2.11
C ARG A 118 -28.39 0.05 0.76
N ARG A 119 -28.70 0.73 -0.36
CA ARG A 119 -28.58 0.12 -1.70
C ARG A 119 -27.14 -0.25 -2.03
N VAL A 120 -26.17 0.60 -1.67
CA VAL A 120 -24.75 0.32 -1.86
C VAL A 120 -24.32 -0.91 -1.07
N MET A 121 -24.70 -1.01 0.21
CA MET A 121 -24.37 -2.17 1.05
C MET A 121 -24.97 -3.47 0.50
N VAL A 122 -26.26 -3.48 0.18
CA VAL A 122 -26.94 -4.66 -0.39
C VAL A 122 -26.30 -5.07 -1.73
N ALA A 123 -26.03 -4.10 -2.62
CA ALA A 123 -25.40 -4.41 -3.90
C ALA A 123 -23.96 -4.93 -3.74
N THR A 124 -23.23 -4.44 -2.72
CA THR A 124 -21.88 -4.89 -2.40
C THR A 124 -21.90 -6.33 -1.94
N GLU A 125 -22.74 -6.66 -0.95
CA GLU A 125 -22.90 -8.02 -0.41
C GLU A 125 -23.27 -9.01 -1.52
N LEU A 126 -24.28 -8.70 -2.35
CA LEU A 126 -24.71 -9.57 -3.46
C LEU A 126 -23.63 -9.82 -4.51
N GLN A 127 -22.65 -8.92 -4.64
CA GLN A 127 -21.59 -9.03 -5.63
C GLN A 127 -20.24 -9.43 -5.03
N TRP A 128 -20.18 -9.59 -3.71
CA TRP A 128 -18.93 -9.67 -2.97
C TRP A 128 -18.05 -10.82 -3.44
N GLU A 129 -18.58 -12.04 -3.42
CA GLU A 129 -17.85 -13.26 -3.81
C GLU A 129 -17.18 -13.09 -5.19
N ARG A 130 -17.90 -12.52 -6.16
CA ARG A 130 -17.38 -12.26 -7.51
C ARG A 130 -16.29 -11.18 -7.52
N MET A 131 -16.47 -10.10 -6.77
CA MET A 131 -15.47 -9.02 -6.69
C MET A 131 -14.20 -9.48 -5.98
N HIS A 132 -14.37 -10.22 -4.89
CA HIS A 132 -13.33 -10.78 -4.06
C HIS A 132 -12.53 -11.83 -4.82
N SER A 133 -13.16 -12.86 -5.37
CA SER A 133 -12.49 -13.90 -6.17
C SER A 133 -11.72 -13.32 -7.36
N LYS A 134 -12.28 -12.30 -8.04
CA LYS A 134 -11.56 -11.59 -9.12
C LYS A 134 -10.35 -10.82 -8.60
N THR A 135 -10.38 -10.32 -7.37
CA THR A 135 -9.27 -9.61 -6.74
C THR A 135 -8.20 -10.59 -6.28
N VAL A 136 -8.58 -11.70 -5.64
CA VAL A 136 -7.68 -12.81 -5.29
C VAL A 136 -6.97 -13.36 -6.52
N ALA A 137 -7.69 -13.65 -7.61
CA ALA A 137 -7.09 -14.14 -8.84
C ALA A 137 -6.06 -13.16 -9.43
N LYS A 138 -6.29 -11.85 -9.28
CA LYS A 138 -5.29 -10.84 -9.68
C LYS A 138 -4.07 -10.85 -8.78
N LEU A 139 -4.26 -10.95 -7.46
CA LEU A 139 -3.18 -11.01 -6.48
C LEU A 139 -2.31 -12.25 -6.72
N GLN A 140 -2.93 -13.42 -6.93
CA GLN A 140 -2.23 -14.66 -7.24
C GLN A 140 -1.42 -14.59 -8.54
N GLY A 141 -1.84 -13.75 -9.50
CA GLY A 141 -1.08 -13.48 -10.73
C GLY A 141 0.02 -12.42 -10.59
N VAL A 142 0.22 -11.83 -9.41
CA VAL A 142 1.31 -10.88 -9.17
C VAL A 142 2.62 -11.64 -8.97
N GLU A 143 3.54 -11.45 -9.91
CA GLU A 143 4.88 -12.06 -9.87
C GLU A 143 5.89 -11.22 -9.08
N THR A 144 5.66 -9.91 -8.97
CA THR A 144 6.53 -9.00 -8.21
C THR A 144 6.56 -9.39 -6.74
N ARG A 145 7.76 -9.52 -6.17
CA ARG A 145 8.00 -9.75 -4.74
C ARG A 145 9.02 -8.74 -4.22
N LEU A 146 8.96 -8.46 -2.93
CA LEU A 146 9.88 -7.56 -2.24
C LEU A 146 10.84 -8.35 -1.37
N GLY A 147 12.08 -7.89 -1.25
CA GLY A 147 13.04 -8.43 -0.29
C GLY A 147 12.66 -8.09 1.15
N SER A 148 12.12 -6.89 1.38
CA SER A 148 11.48 -6.51 2.62
C SER A 148 10.53 -5.33 2.40
N PHE A 149 9.67 -5.10 3.39
CA PHE A 149 8.83 -3.91 3.46
C PHE A 149 9.00 -3.24 4.83
N PHE A 150 9.09 -1.90 4.83
CA PHE A 150 9.09 -1.09 6.04
C PHE A 150 7.81 -0.25 6.11
N ALA A 151 6.94 -0.58 7.06
CA ALA A 151 5.73 0.19 7.35
C ALA A 151 6.09 1.33 8.32
N GLY A 152 6.25 2.56 7.81
CA GLY A 152 6.74 3.68 8.62
C GLY A 152 7.15 4.90 7.81
N ASP A 153 7.51 5.96 8.52
CA ASP A 153 7.96 7.19 7.90
C ASP A 153 9.16 6.97 6.98
N VAL A 154 9.11 7.50 5.76
CA VAL A 154 10.20 7.35 4.78
C VAL A 154 11.52 7.92 5.30
N ARG A 155 11.50 8.93 6.19
CA ARG A 155 12.74 9.47 6.77
C ARG A 155 13.39 8.49 7.73
N ASP A 156 12.60 7.76 8.49
CA ASP A 156 13.09 6.73 9.39
C ASP A 156 13.60 5.52 8.59
N TYR A 157 12.88 5.16 7.53
CA TYR A 157 13.34 4.16 6.57
C TYR A 157 14.72 4.50 5.97
N LEU A 158 14.88 5.71 5.44
CA LEU A 158 16.13 6.16 4.81
C LEU A 158 17.29 6.25 5.81
N ARG A 159 17.01 6.58 7.07
CA ARG A 159 18.03 6.76 8.11
C ARG A 159 18.46 5.43 8.75
N ASP A 160 17.50 4.57 9.05
CA ASP A 160 17.70 3.43 9.95
C ASP A 160 17.75 2.07 9.21
N VAL A 161 17.24 2.01 7.97
CA VAL A 161 17.10 0.76 7.21
C VAL A 161 17.90 0.76 5.91
N VAL A 162 17.89 1.86 5.17
CA VAL A 162 18.56 1.95 3.86
C VAL A 162 20.08 2.11 4.03
N PRO A 163 20.91 1.25 3.41
CA PRO A 163 22.36 1.44 3.40
C PRO A 163 22.76 2.75 2.71
N ALA A 164 23.79 3.42 3.23
CA ALA A 164 24.20 4.75 2.78
C ALA A 164 24.61 4.85 1.30
N ASP A 165 25.07 3.74 0.71
CA ASP A 165 25.53 3.64 -0.67
C ASP A 165 24.54 2.90 -1.60
N ALA A 166 23.38 2.50 -1.07
CA ALA A 166 22.36 1.81 -1.84
C ALA A 166 21.59 2.78 -2.76
N PRO A 167 21.16 2.33 -3.95
CA PRO A 167 20.30 3.14 -4.79
C PRO A 167 18.90 3.27 -4.20
N VAL A 168 18.43 4.52 -4.15
CA VAL A 168 17.11 4.89 -3.65
C VAL A 168 16.30 5.55 -4.76
N VAL A 169 15.03 5.20 -4.85
CA VAL A 169 14.06 5.87 -5.73
C VAL A 169 12.74 6.09 -4.98
N MET A 170 12.14 7.26 -5.16
CA MET A 170 10.83 7.55 -4.57
C MET A 170 10.08 8.58 -5.41
N PHE A 171 8.75 8.54 -5.31
CA PHE A 171 7.88 9.58 -5.86
C PHE A 171 6.94 10.05 -4.75
N PRO A 172 7.43 10.91 -3.84
CA PRO A 172 6.65 11.32 -2.68
C PRO A 172 5.42 12.14 -3.10
N PRO A 173 4.30 12.03 -2.36
CA PRO A 173 3.10 12.80 -2.63
C PRO A 173 3.36 14.30 -2.38
N PHE A 174 2.78 15.16 -3.23
CA PHE A 174 2.95 16.61 -3.14
C PHE A 174 1.89 17.33 -2.27
N TYR A 175 0.97 16.61 -1.60
CA TYR A 175 -0.15 17.22 -0.88
C TYR A 175 -0.41 16.56 0.49
N ALA A 176 -0.34 17.36 1.58
CA ALA A 176 -0.47 16.89 2.97
C ALA A 176 -1.92 16.54 3.40
N LYS A 177 -2.93 17.30 2.94
CA LYS A 177 -4.29 17.24 3.52
C LYS A 177 -5.22 16.13 2.98
N ASP A 178 -4.88 15.51 1.85
CA ASP A 178 -5.74 14.50 1.21
C ASP A 178 -5.37 13.06 1.61
N TYR A 179 -4.29 12.88 2.38
CA TYR A 179 -3.76 11.55 2.71
C TYR A 179 -4.58 10.84 3.81
N GLN A 180 -4.97 11.54 4.87
CA GLN A 180 -5.68 10.95 6.01
C GLN A 180 -7.12 10.54 5.69
N SER A 181 -7.80 11.28 4.81
CA SER A 181 -9.20 11.02 4.46
C SER A 181 -9.37 9.74 3.63
N GLN A 182 -8.36 9.36 2.84
CA GLN A 182 -8.42 8.22 1.92
C GLN A 182 -8.43 6.86 2.64
N PHE A 183 -7.96 6.81 3.89
CA PHE A 183 -7.80 5.54 4.64
C PHE A 183 -8.54 5.49 5.97
N ALA A 184 -9.22 6.58 6.35
CA ALA A 184 -10.04 6.63 7.56
C ALA A 184 -11.03 5.47 7.69
N SER A 185 -11.50 4.90 6.57
CA SER A 185 -12.36 3.71 6.57
C SER A 185 -11.65 2.41 6.97
N ILE A 186 -10.37 2.25 6.60
CA ILE A 186 -9.55 1.10 7.01
C ILE A 186 -9.20 1.24 8.49
N ASP A 187 -8.73 2.42 8.92
CA ASP A 187 -8.38 2.69 10.32
C ASP A 187 -9.58 2.57 11.25
N ALA A 188 -10.77 2.93 10.76
CA ALA A 188 -11.99 2.77 11.52
C ALA A 188 -12.39 1.29 11.65
N ALA A 189 -12.25 0.49 10.61
CA ALA A 189 -12.77 -0.88 10.57
C ALA A 189 -11.80 -1.96 11.05
N PHE A 190 -10.50 -1.74 10.95
CA PHE A 190 -9.49 -2.74 11.31
C PHE A 190 -8.64 -2.26 12.48
N ASP A 191 -8.29 -3.20 13.36
CA ASP A 191 -7.12 -3.07 14.21
C ASP A 191 -5.89 -3.50 13.40
N TRP A 192 -4.89 -2.62 13.33
CA TRP A 192 -3.63 -2.87 12.64
C TRP A 192 -2.52 -1.99 13.24
N PRO A 193 -1.23 -2.33 13.08
CA PRO A 193 -0.14 -1.55 13.65
C PRO A 193 0.13 -0.31 12.79
N VAL A 194 -0.72 0.71 12.96
CA VAL A 194 -0.60 2.02 12.29
C VAL A 194 0.79 2.60 12.57
N PRO A 195 1.61 2.89 11.55
CA PRO A 195 2.94 3.43 11.74
C PRO A 195 2.89 4.87 12.28
N ASP A 196 3.85 5.23 13.11
CA ASP A 196 4.10 6.62 13.47
C ASP A 196 4.77 7.35 12.29
N PHE A 197 4.32 8.57 11.99
CA PHE A 197 4.89 9.40 10.94
C PHE A 197 4.66 10.88 11.25
N ARG A 198 5.53 11.75 10.72
CA ARG A 198 5.39 13.20 10.91
C ARG A 198 4.86 13.84 9.64
N GLU A 199 3.85 14.69 9.72
CA GLU A 199 3.37 15.43 8.55
C GLU A 199 4.48 16.31 7.96
N GLN A 200 4.52 16.42 6.63
CA GLN A 200 5.38 17.39 5.94
C GLN A 200 4.74 18.79 6.08
N THR A 201 5.23 19.58 7.03
CA THR A 201 5.03 21.03 7.04
C THR A 201 5.98 21.68 6.04
N GLU A 202 5.71 22.92 5.58
CA GLU A 202 6.59 23.66 4.64
C GLU A 202 8.06 23.78 5.12
N GLU A 203 8.31 23.60 6.42
CA GLU A 203 9.66 23.57 7.01
C GLU A 203 10.41 22.24 6.82
N GLY A 204 9.70 21.11 6.64
CA GLY A 204 10.29 19.76 6.54
C GLY A 204 10.88 19.40 5.17
N SER A 205 10.54 20.15 4.11
CA SER A 205 11.05 19.91 2.74
C SER A 205 12.56 20.15 2.59
N ARG A 206 13.21 20.77 3.60
CA ARG A 206 14.65 21.05 3.61
C ARG A 206 15.51 19.86 4.06
N ASP A 207 14.95 18.90 4.79
CA ASP A 207 15.72 17.76 5.31
C ASP A 207 15.90 16.61 4.30
N VAL A 208 14.99 16.47 3.34
CA VAL A 208 15.13 15.44 2.27
C VAL A 208 16.07 15.91 1.15
N SER A 209 16.28 17.23 1.02
CA SER A 209 17.11 17.84 -0.02
C SER A 209 18.56 18.11 0.40
N SER A 210 18.91 17.93 1.68
CA SER A 210 20.25 18.18 2.23
C SER A 210 21.16 16.94 2.28
N GLY A 211 20.64 15.74 1.99
CA GLY A 211 21.43 14.48 1.90
C GLY A 211 22.18 14.28 0.59
N SER A 212 22.18 15.28 -0.31
CA SER A 212 22.96 15.30 -1.54
C SER A 212 23.96 16.45 -1.48
N SER A 213 25.05 16.27 -0.76
CA SER A 213 26.23 17.16 -0.81
C SER A 213 27.49 16.35 -0.59
#